data_AF-S4VFM7-F1
#
_entry.id   AF-S4VFM7-F1
#
_cell.length_a   1.000
_cell.length_b   1.000
_cell.length_c   1.000
_cell.angle_alpha   90.00
_cell.angle_beta   90.00
_cell.angle_gamma   90.00
#
_symmetry.space_group_name_H-M   'P 1'
#
loop_
_entity.id
_entity.type
_entity.pdbx_description
1 polymer ?
#
loop_
_entity_poly.entity_id
_entity_poly.type
_entity_poly.pdbx_seq_one_letter_code
_entity_poly.pdbx_strand_id
1 'polypeptide(L)'
;SNAFMIYRKVYNKVLMINGLPSKMTEVSRWASEAWKFEKEELKNEYRDFAKRVKEVYRERSQILEGPRTILPIRPDIQNLSVPIREQPNNFIVEESVQLLPEFFLQYPYNL
;
A
#
# COMPACT_ATOMS: atom_id res chain seq x y z
N SER A 1 -0.10 4.71 -9.19
CA SER A 1 -0.23 5.27 -7.82
C SER A 1 -0.06 6.79 -7.82
N ASN A 2 -0.69 7.48 -6.87
CA ASN A 2 -0.41 8.90 -6.59
C ASN A 2 0.64 9.02 -5.45
N ALA A 3 1.23 10.20 -5.27
CA ALA A 3 2.28 10.45 -4.28
C ALA A 3 1.82 10.12 -2.84
N PHE A 4 0.63 10.60 -2.45
CA PHE A 4 0.06 10.36 -1.13
C PHE A 4 -0.16 8.88 -0.81
N MET A 5 -0.57 8.07 -1.78
CA MET A 5 -0.77 6.63 -1.59
C MET A 5 0.54 5.90 -1.35
N ILE A 6 1.64 6.39 -1.91
CA ILE A 6 2.97 5.85 -1.63
C ILE A 6 3.42 6.29 -0.23
N TYR A 7 3.25 7.57 0.10
CA TYR A 7 3.52 8.12 1.42
C TYR A 7 2.79 7.33 2.52
N ARG A 8 1.49 7.10 2.38
CA ARG A 8 0.67 6.32 3.33
C ARG A 8 1.20 4.89 3.53
N LYS A 9 1.71 4.25 2.47
CA LYS A 9 2.32 2.90 2.59
C LYS A 9 3.60 2.95 3.41
N VAL A 10 4.45 3.95 3.17
CA VAL A 10 5.67 4.15 3.96
C VAL A 10 5.31 4.46 5.41
N TYR A 11 4.35 5.37 5.64
CA TYR A 11 3.83 5.71 6.95
C TYR A 11 3.36 4.47 7.73
N ASN A 12 2.59 3.59 7.09
CA ASN A 12 2.16 2.33 7.70
C ASN A 12 3.34 1.42 8.07
N LYS A 13 4.33 1.30 7.19
CA LYS A 13 5.53 0.49 7.45
C LYS A 13 6.32 1.01 8.65
N VAL A 14 6.48 2.34 8.75
CA VAL A 14 7.16 2.97 9.89
C VAL A 14 6.43 2.64 11.20
N LEU A 15 5.10 2.76 11.23
CA LEU A 15 4.31 2.37 12.40
C LEU A 15 4.50 0.90 12.78
N MET A 16 4.52 -0.01 11.80
CA MET A 16 4.75 -1.43 12.04
C MET A 16 6.13 -1.69 12.64
N ILE A 17 7.19 -1.04 12.12
CA ILE A 17 8.56 -1.17 12.63
C ILE A 17 8.67 -0.64 14.06
N ASN A 18 7.94 0.43 14.38
CA ASN A 18 7.90 1.01 15.72
C ASN A 18 7.00 0.22 16.70
N GLY A 19 6.49 -0.95 16.32
CA GLY A 19 5.64 -1.77 17.19
C GLY A 19 4.22 -1.21 17.39
N LEU A 20 3.77 -0.34 16.48
CA LEU A 20 2.44 0.30 16.51
C LEU A 20 1.57 -0.16 15.33
N PRO A 21 1.29 -1.46 15.16
CA PRO A 21 0.42 -1.94 14.09
C PRO A 21 -0.96 -1.30 14.24
N SER A 22 -1.40 -0.58 13.22
CA SER A 22 -2.58 0.27 13.28
C SER A 22 -3.56 -0.10 12.17
N LYS A 23 -4.87 0.11 12.42
CA LYS A 23 -5.86 -0.18 11.39
C LYS A 23 -5.68 0.78 10.22
N MET A 24 -5.90 0.27 9.03
CA MET A 24 -5.68 1.00 7.79
C MET A 24 -6.51 2.31 7.70
N THR A 25 -7.65 2.37 8.38
CA THR A 25 -8.47 3.58 8.56
C THR A 25 -7.75 4.66 9.37
N GLU A 26 -7.14 4.29 10.50
CA GLU A 26 -6.39 5.19 11.39
C GLU A 26 -5.13 5.70 10.70
N VAL A 27 -4.39 4.79 10.05
CA VAL A 27 -3.22 5.11 9.23
C VAL A 27 -3.57 6.14 8.15
N SER A 28 -4.74 6.02 7.51
CA SER A 28 -5.18 7.00 6.50
C SER A 28 -5.37 8.38 7.10
N ARG A 29 -6.01 8.43 8.27
CA ARG A 29 -6.32 9.66 8.98
C ARG A 29 -5.02 10.36 9.38
N TRP A 30 -4.10 9.65 10.02
CA TRP A 30 -2.83 10.24 10.46
C TRP A 30 -1.93 10.61 9.30
N ALA A 31 -1.81 9.76 8.28
CA ALA A 31 -1.01 10.09 7.10
C ALA A 31 -1.57 11.32 6.36
N SER A 32 -2.89 11.49 6.31
CA SER A 32 -3.52 12.68 5.72
C SER A 32 -3.15 13.95 6.49
N GLU A 33 -3.18 13.91 7.83
CA GLU A 33 -2.76 15.06 8.64
C GLU A 33 -1.26 15.33 8.49
N ALA A 34 -0.41 14.31 8.64
CA ALA A 34 1.03 14.43 8.49
C ALA A 34 1.44 14.98 7.10
N TRP A 35 0.78 14.52 6.04
CA TRP A 35 1.03 14.99 4.68
C TRP A 35 0.80 16.49 4.51
N LYS A 36 -0.13 17.12 5.24
CA LYS A 36 -0.35 18.57 5.15
C LYS A 36 0.89 19.35 5.61
N PHE A 37 1.48 18.91 6.71
CA PHE A 37 2.61 19.58 7.39
C PHE A 37 3.99 19.15 6.87
N GLU A 38 4.05 18.13 6.02
CA GLU A 38 5.30 17.65 5.45
C GLU A 38 5.97 18.70 4.55
N LYS A 39 7.31 18.68 4.53
CA LYS A 39 8.15 19.57 3.72
C LYS A 39 7.83 19.44 2.23
N GLU A 40 7.82 20.56 1.51
CA GLU A 40 7.46 20.57 0.09
C GLU A 40 8.48 19.83 -0.77
N GLU A 41 9.76 19.84 -0.35
CA GLU A 41 10.84 19.07 -0.96
C GLU A 41 10.55 17.56 -0.89
N LEU A 42 10.10 17.06 0.26
CA LEU A 42 9.76 15.66 0.42
C LEU A 42 8.50 15.31 -0.40
N LYS A 43 7.50 16.20 -0.44
CA LYS A 43 6.34 16.00 -1.31
C LYS A 43 6.75 15.91 -2.78
N ASN A 44 7.72 16.72 -3.21
CA ASN A 44 8.30 16.67 -4.56
C ASN A 44 8.96 15.31 -4.85
N GLU A 45 9.80 14.82 -3.93
CA GLU A 45 10.41 13.48 -4.02
C GLU A 45 9.35 12.38 -4.24
N TYR A 46 8.28 12.39 -3.43
CA TYR A 46 7.18 11.43 -3.58
C TYR A 46 6.40 11.61 -4.89
N ARG A 47 6.21 12.85 -5.36
CA ARG A 47 5.59 13.13 -6.66
C ARG A 47 6.42 12.58 -7.81
N ASP A 48 7.72 12.79 -7.79
CA ASP A 48 8.62 12.30 -8.84
C ASP A 48 8.75 10.78 -8.80
N PHE A 49 8.80 10.19 -7.61
CA PHE A 49 8.72 8.74 -7.48
C PHE A 49 7.38 8.19 -8.02
N ALA A 50 6.25 8.84 -7.73
CA ALA A 50 4.96 8.44 -8.27
C ALA A 50 4.90 8.55 -9.81
N LYS A 51 5.57 9.55 -10.41
CA LYS A 51 5.71 9.65 -11.88
C LYS A 51 6.50 8.46 -12.43
N ARG A 52 7.67 8.14 -11.85
CA ARG A 52 8.47 6.96 -12.26
C ARG A 52 7.67 5.66 -12.16
N VAL A 53 6.92 5.49 -11.08
CA VAL A 53 6.04 4.32 -10.92
C VAL A 53 5.00 4.24 -12.03
N LYS A 54 4.33 5.37 -12.35
CA LYS A 54 3.35 5.42 -13.45
C LYS A 54 3.99 5.08 -14.80
N GLU A 55 5.20 5.55 -15.04
CA GLU A 55 5.96 5.25 -16.27
C GLU A 55 6.16 3.75 -16.45
N VAL A 56 6.69 3.07 -15.42
CA VAL A 56 6.90 1.62 -15.44
C VAL A 56 5.59 0.86 -15.71
N TYR A 57 4.47 1.29 -15.12
CA TYR A 57 3.17 0.67 -15.41
C TYR A 57 2.71 0.91 -16.85
N ARG A 58 2.97 2.10 -17.39
CA ARG A 58 2.63 2.46 -18.78
C ARG A 58 3.42 1.59 -19.76
N GLU A 59 4.74 1.52 -19.61
CA GLU A 59 5.61 0.66 -20.42
C GLU A 59 5.14 -0.79 -20.37
N ARG A 60 4.88 -1.33 -19.18
CA ARG A 60 4.36 -2.70 -19.01
C ARG A 60 3.01 -2.90 -19.69
N SER A 61 2.12 -1.91 -19.63
CA SER A 61 0.81 -2.01 -20.29
C SER A 61 0.90 -2.01 -21.80
N GLN A 62 1.87 -1.30 -22.39
CA GLN A 62 2.11 -1.28 -23.84
C GLN A 62 2.69 -2.60 -24.35
N ILE A 63 3.43 -3.32 -23.51
CA ILE A 63 3.96 -4.66 -23.82
C ILE A 63 2.83 -5.73 -23.76
N LEU A 64 1.77 -5.46 -22.99
CA LEU A 64 0.64 -6.35 -22.73
C LEU A 64 -0.62 -6.00 -23.55
N GLU A 65 -0.47 -5.37 -24.72
CA GLU A 65 -1.56 -5.05 -25.68
C GLU A 65 -2.18 -6.33 -26.30
N GLY A 66 -2.58 -7.29 -25.48
CA GLY A 66 -3.67 -8.20 -25.76
C GLY A 66 -4.98 -7.56 -25.28
N PRO A 67 -6.11 -7.77 -25.99
CA PRO A 67 -7.38 -7.16 -25.63
C PRO A 67 -7.74 -7.49 -24.17
N ARG A 68 -8.00 -6.44 -23.36
CA ARG A 68 -8.55 -6.62 -22.02
C ARG A 68 -9.92 -7.28 -22.17
N THR A 69 -9.99 -8.59 -22.06
CA THR A 69 -11.25 -9.30 -21.99
C THR A 69 -11.94 -8.87 -20.70
N ILE A 70 -12.89 -7.95 -20.82
CA ILE A 70 -13.89 -7.75 -19.79
C ILE A 70 -14.64 -9.08 -19.72
N LEU A 71 -14.32 -9.91 -18.74
CA LEU A 71 -15.12 -11.08 -18.46
C LEU A 71 -16.52 -10.57 -18.10
N PRO A 72 -17.59 -11.06 -18.75
CA PRO A 72 -18.93 -10.67 -18.40
C PRO A 72 -19.13 -10.92 -16.91
N ILE A 73 -19.65 -9.92 -16.19
CA ILE A 73 -20.19 -10.14 -14.86
C ILE A 73 -21.32 -11.14 -15.05
N ARG A 74 -21.11 -12.39 -14.61
CA ARG A 74 -22.17 -13.39 -14.59
C ARG A 74 -23.26 -12.85 -13.66
N PRO A 75 -24.49 -12.60 -14.13
CA PRO A 75 -25.55 -12.26 -13.22
C PRO A 75 -25.88 -13.53 -12.41
N ASP A 76 -25.73 -13.38 -11.10
CA ASP A 76 -26.54 -14.03 -10.08
C ASP A 76 -26.36 -15.56 -9.90
N ILE A 77 -25.52 -15.94 -8.93
CA ILE A 77 -25.66 -17.22 -8.24
C ILE A 77 -26.59 -16.97 -7.05
N GLN A 78 -27.89 -17.08 -7.27
CA GLN A 78 -28.83 -17.32 -6.18
C GLN A 78 -28.60 -18.76 -5.71
N ASN A 79 -28.27 -18.90 -4.43
CA ASN A 79 -28.34 -20.14 -3.64
C ASN A 79 -27.27 -21.21 -3.93
N LEU A 80 -26.09 -21.01 -3.36
CA LEU A 80 -25.31 -22.14 -2.85
C LEU A 80 -25.25 -22.02 -1.33
N SER A 81 -26.03 -22.84 -0.63
CA SER A 81 -25.91 -23.05 0.81
C SER A 81 -24.56 -23.69 1.11
N VAL A 82 -23.54 -22.87 1.31
CA VAL A 82 -22.24 -23.34 1.81
C VAL A 82 -22.39 -23.56 3.33
N PRO A 83 -22.04 -24.74 3.88
CA PRO A 83 -22.05 -24.93 5.31
C PRO A 83 -21.01 -24.02 5.95
N ILE A 84 -21.39 -23.35 7.04
CA ILE A 84 -20.50 -22.51 7.84
C ILE A 84 -19.32 -23.38 8.30
N ARG A 85 -18.14 -23.14 7.74
CA ARG A 85 -16.90 -23.73 8.24
C ARG A 85 -16.30 -22.77 9.25
N GLU A 86 -16.43 -23.12 10.52
CA GLU A 86 -15.79 -22.40 11.63
C GLU A 86 -14.28 -22.32 11.39
N GLN A 87 -13.73 -21.10 11.47
CA GLN A 87 -12.29 -20.84 11.39
C GLN A 87 -11.71 -20.98 12.80
N PRO A 88 -10.78 -21.92 13.06
CA PRO A 88 -9.98 -21.84 14.28
C PRO A 88 -8.94 -20.71 14.13
N ASN A 89 -9.00 -19.77 15.07
CA ASN A 89 -7.95 -18.78 15.34
C ASN A 89 -6.61 -19.49 15.53
N ASN A 90 -5.63 -19.26 14.65
CA ASN A 90 -4.24 -19.58 14.94
C ASN A 90 -3.33 -18.43 14.48
N PHE A 91 -2.90 -17.63 15.47
CA PHE A 91 -1.63 -16.92 15.46
C PHE A 91 -0.51 -17.90 15.14
N ILE A 92 0.30 -17.64 14.11
CA ILE A 92 1.71 -18.04 14.08
C ILE A 92 2.53 -16.90 13.44
N VAL A 93 3.56 -16.52 14.18
CA VAL A 93 4.65 -15.60 13.88
C VAL A 93 5.58 -16.28 12.87
N GLU A 94 5.89 -15.66 11.73
CA GLU A 94 7.15 -15.95 11.03
C GLU A 94 7.81 -14.68 10.45
N GLU A 95 9.07 -14.59 10.84
CA GLU A 95 10.09 -13.58 10.64
C GLU A 95 10.58 -13.55 9.20
N SER A 96 10.60 -12.37 8.57
CA SER A 96 11.50 -12.12 7.43
C SER A 96 12.00 -10.68 7.49
N VAL A 97 13.22 -10.53 7.99
CA VAL A 97 13.98 -9.28 8.00
C VAL A 97 14.32 -8.94 6.55
N GLN A 98 13.52 -8.07 5.93
CA GLN A 98 13.88 -7.42 4.67
C GLN A 98 14.68 -6.16 4.99
N LEU A 99 16.00 -6.25 4.76
CA LEU A 99 16.94 -5.12 4.81
C LEU A 99 16.36 -3.93 4.02
N LEU A 100 16.15 -2.82 4.72
CA LEU A 100 15.69 -1.56 4.13
C LEU A 100 16.80 -0.97 3.26
N PRO A 101 16.49 -0.41 2.07
CA PRO A 101 17.48 0.38 1.34
C PRO A 101 17.81 1.66 2.14
N GLU A 102 19.10 1.98 2.21
CA GLU A 102 19.73 3.08 2.97
C GLU A 102 19.00 4.45 2.87
N PHE A 103 18.23 4.67 1.82
CA PHE A 103 17.40 5.87 1.65
C PHE A 103 16.46 6.12 2.85
N PHE A 104 15.96 5.07 3.51
CA PHE A 104 15.01 5.21 4.62
C PHE A 104 15.64 5.57 5.96
N LEU A 105 16.97 5.57 6.07
CA LEU A 105 17.69 5.91 7.31
C LEU A 105 18.04 7.40 7.42
N GLN A 106 17.84 8.18 6.36
CA GLN A 106 18.36 9.55 6.29
C GLN A 106 17.52 10.61 7.03
N TYR A 107 16.31 10.29 7.51
CA TYR A 107 15.44 11.27 8.15
C TYR A 107 15.06 10.87 9.59
N PRO A 108 15.63 11.54 10.62
CA PRO A 108 15.12 11.44 11.97
C PRO A 108 13.86 12.32 12.06
N TYR A 109 12.69 11.70 12.27
CA TYR A 109 11.49 12.44 12.64
C TYR A 109 11.26 12.29 14.14
N ASN A 110 11.40 13.40 14.85
CA ASN A 110 11.02 13.55 16.23
C ASN A 110 9.49 13.59 16.30
N LEU A 111 8.92 12.66 17.10
CA LEU A 111 7.49 12.57 17.40
C LEU A 111 6.93 13.85 18.03
#